data_AF-A0A5C7ZP87-F1
#
_entry.id   AF-A0A5C7ZP87-F1
#
_cell.length_a   1.000
_cell.length_b   1.000
_cell.length_c   1.000
_cell.angle_alpha   90.00
_cell.angle_beta   90.00
_cell.angle_gamma   90.00
#
_symmetry.space_group_name_H-M   'P 1'
#
loop_
_entity.id
_entity.type
_entity.pdbx_description
1 polymer ?
#
loop_
_entity_poly.entity_id
_entity_poly.type
_entity_poly.pdbx_seq_one_letter_code
_entity_poly.pdbx_strand_id
1 'polypeptide(L)'
;MKSFRSFSRLRAIACACLTLVTLSVQAAPQIPDFVYQGRLEQNGAPANGNFDLTFTLYDAPTAGNAVGAPVSEPDFPISDGLFSVSLAFPGAFNGTQLYLEVSVEGTPMAPRHAVATAPVSQFSLSGGISGPAGGALTGSYPNPSIAASAVGTTALAPSAVSSTKLAAGAVTNSKILDGAVESDSILDGSIATDDIATGAVTKAKIADNNITRDKIAGGYSNGAISINVSANDCNDYNITVPGAQTNDLVFFNLQSGSSLPANMLIQPLRATAADTVQIRACNLGNVAQSTGSIAIYVLTMR
;
A
#
# COMPACT_ATOMS: atom_id res chain seq x y z
N MET A 1 45.10 -48.22 -22.30
CA MET A 1 46.41 -47.57 -22.05
C MET A 1 46.67 -46.55 -23.14
N LYS A 2 46.84 -45.26 -22.76
CA LYS A 2 47.63 -44.19 -23.45
C LYS A 2 47.22 -43.88 -24.92
N SER A 3 47.07 -42.64 -25.39
CA SER A 3 47.48 -41.32 -24.92
C SER A 3 46.83 -40.26 -25.83
N PHE A 4 46.39 -39.16 -25.23
CA PHE A 4 46.08 -37.88 -25.87
C PHE A 4 47.31 -37.23 -26.54
N ARG A 5 47.09 -36.39 -27.58
CA ARG A 5 47.79 -35.13 -27.97
C ARG A 5 47.27 -34.71 -29.36
N SER A 6 46.46 -33.65 -29.52
CA SER A 6 46.65 -32.19 -29.37
C SER A 6 47.12 -31.48 -30.66
N PHE A 7 46.49 -30.32 -30.92
CA PHE A 7 46.76 -29.24 -31.88
C PHE A 7 46.02 -29.26 -33.23
N SER A 8 44.76 -28.79 -33.24
CA SER A 8 44.11 -28.22 -34.43
C SER A 8 44.38 -26.72 -34.54
N ARG A 9 44.86 -26.29 -35.70
CA ARG A 9 45.13 -24.90 -36.06
C ARG A 9 43.82 -24.10 -36.22
N LEU A 10 43.68 -23.02 -35.47
CA LEU A 10 42.62 -22.02 -35.65
C LEU A 10 42.90 -21.23 -36.94
N ARG A 11 41.99 -21.27 -37.92
CA ARG A 11 41.91 -20.31 -39.03
C ARG A 11 40.69 -19.43 -38.83
N ALA A 12 40.94 -18.13 -38.85
CA ALA A 12 39.99 -17.04 -38.69
C ALA A 12 38.89 -17.07 -39.77
N ILE A 13 37.65 -16.83 -39.37
CA ILE A 13 36.59 -16.32 -40.23
C ILE A 13 35.97 -15.14 -39.49
N ALA A 14 36.29 -13.94 -39.98
CA ALA A 14 35.65 -12.70 -39.58
C ALA A 14 34.23 -12.68 -40.16
N CYS A 15 33.22 -12.49 -39.32
CA CYS A 15 31.86 -12.18 -39.74
C CYS A 15 31.48 -10.83 -39.15
N ALA A 16 31.20 -9.88 -40.05
CA ALA A 16 31.07 -8.46 -39.80
C ALA A 16 29.87 -8.14 -38.89
N CYS A 17 30.14 -7.46 -37.78
CA CYS A 17 29.12 -6.85 -36.94
C CYS A 17 28.67 -5.55 -37.62
N LEU A 18 27.51 -5.57 -38.29
CA LEU A 18 26.90 -4.41 -38.93
C LEU A 18 26.29 -3.51 -37.83
N THR A 19 27.10 -2.60 -37.28
CA THR A 19 26.63 -1.58 -36.34
C THR A 19 25.74 -0.59 -37.08
N LEU A 20 24.44 -0.63 -36.79
CA LEU A 20 23.46 0.37 -37.22
C LEU A 20 23.81 1.70 -36.53
N VAL A 21 24.49 2.60 -37.23
CA VAL A 21 24.73 3.96 -36.73
C VAL A 21 23.41 4.71 -36.84
N THR A 22 22.70 4.85 -35.72
CA THR A 22 21.63 5.84 -35.60
C THR A 22 22.27 7.22 -35.61
N LEU A 23 22.27 7.87 -36.78
CA LEU A 23 22.50 9.31 -36.84
C LEU A 23 21.31 9.98 -36.15
N SER A 24 21.47 10.33 -34.88
CA SER A 24 20.63 11.35 -34.28
C SER A 24 20.85 12.63 -35.07
N VAL A 25 19.85 13.05 -35.84
CA VAL A 25 19.76 14.44 -36.30
C VAL A 25 19.58 15.27 -35.03
N GLN A 26 20.69 15.73 -34.46
CA GLN A 26 20.66 16.73 -33.40
C GLN A 26 20.17 18.01 -34.06
N ALA A 27 18.95 18.45 -33.70
CA ALA A 27 18.56 19.82 -33.94
C ALA A 27 19.56 20.71 -33.18
N ALA A 28 20.31 21.55 -33.90
CA ALA A 28 21.15 22.54 -33.27
C ALA A 28 20.25 23.53 -32.53
N PRO A 29 20.54 23.89 -31.26
CA PRO A 29 19.84 24.99 -30.61
C PRO A 29 19.97 26.23 -31.50
N GLN A 30 18.90 27.03 -31.61
CA GLN A 30 19.05 28.35 -32.22
C GLN A 30 20.10 29.08 -31.39
N ILE A 31 21.26 29.34 -32.00
CA ILE A 31 22.31 30.13 -31.39
C ILE A 31 21.65 31.46 -31.03
N PRO A 32 21.86 32.05 -29.83
CA PRO A 32 21.33 33.37 -29.53
C PRO A 32 21.94 34.36 -30.52
N ASP A 33 21.26 34.50 -31.65
CA ASP A 33 21.55 35.43 -32.70
C ASP A 33 20.72 36.67 -32.42
N PHE A 34 21.37 37.82 -32.46
CA PHE A 34 20.69 39.08 -32.42
C PHE A 34 21.19 39.95 -33.55
N VAL A 35 20.30 40.75 -34.10
CA VAL A 35 20.65 41.69 -35.16
C VAL A 35 21.22 42.94 -34.52
N TYR A 36 22.45 43.29 -34.91
CA TYR A 36 23.07 44.57 -34.59
C TYR A 36 23.00 45.49 -35.80
N GLN A 37 22.44 46.68 -35.61
CA GLN A 37 22.30 47.69 -36.65
C GLN A 37 23.01 48.97 -36.23
N GLY A 38 23.71 49.58 -37.18
CA GLY A 38 24.46 50.81 -36.93
C GLY A 38 24.53 51.69 -38.17
N ARG A 39 24.94 52.96 -37.94
CA ARG A 39 25.30 53.91 -38.98
C ARG A 39 26.77 54.28 -38.82
N LEU A 40 27.58 54.00 -39.83
CA LEU A 40 28.97 54.43 -39.95
C LEU A 40 29.03 55.79 -40.64
N GLU A 41 29.71 56.74 -40.00
CA GLU A 41 29.99 58.05 -40.56
C GLU A 41 31.50 58.24 -40.74
N GLN A 42 31.90 58.82 -41.86
CA GLN A 42 33.28 59.18 -42.16
C GLN A 42 33.31 60.68 -42.49
N ASN A 43 34.11 61.45 -41.74
CA ASN A 43 34.20 62.91 -41.88
C ASN A 43 32.84 63.65 -41.80
N GLY A 44 31.90 63.13 -41.00
CA GLY A 44 30.58 63.74 -40.80
C GLY A 44 29.57 63.46 -41.92
N ALA A 45 29.90 62.61 -42.89
CA ALA A 45 28.98 62.10 -43.91
C ALA A 45 28.79 60.58 -43.77
N PRO A 46 27.66 60.00 -44.21
CA PRO A 46 27.46 58.56 -44.22
C PRO A 46 28.55 57.86 -45.06
N ALA A 47 29.17 56.83 -44.49
CA ALA A 47 30.20 56.06 -45.19
C ALA A 47 29.58 55.21 -46.31
N ASN A 48 30.29 55.07 -47.43
CA ASN A 48 29.89 54.21 -48.54
C ASN A 48 31.10 53.41 -49.01
N GLY A 49 30.92 52.11 -49.25
CA GLY A 49 32.00 51.20 -49.65
C GLY A 49 32.06 49.95 -48.78
N ASN A 50 33.10 49.14 -48.97
CA ASN A 50 33.35 47.93 -48.21
C ASN A 50 34.27 48.26 -47.03
N PHE A 51 33.93 47.73 -45.86
CA PHE A 51 34.69 47.94 -44.62
C PHE A 51 34.85 46.63 -43.86
N ASP A 52 36.02 46.44 -43.25
CA ASP A 52 36.25 45.33 -42.32
C ASP A 52 35.60 45.66 -40.97
N LEU A 53 34.53 44.92 -40.63
CA LEU A 53 33.84 45.04 -39.35
C LEU A 53 34.23 43.88 -38.43
N THR A 54 34.53 44.17 -37.17
CA THR A 54 34.74 43.13 -36.15
C THR A 54 33.96 43.46 -34.89
N PHE A 55 33.26 42.46 -34.35
CA PHE A 55 32.38 42.56 -33.20
C PHE A 55 32.90 41.66 -32.07
N THR A 56 33.19 42.24 -30.91
CA THR A 56 33.71 41.49 -29.75
C THR A 56 32.89 41.83 -28.51
N LEU A 57 32.48 40.80 -27.76
CA LEU A 57 31.85 40.99 -26.45
C LEU A 57 32.91 41.15 -25.36
N TYR A 58 32.62 42.01 -24.39
CA TYR A 58 33.46 42.24 -23.22
C TYR A 58 32.64 42.21 -21.93
N ASP A 59 33.30 41.86 -20.83
CA ASP A 59 32.74 41.81 -19.48
C ASP A 59 32.64 43.19 -18.78
N ALA A 60 33.13 44.25 -19.41
CA ALA A 60 33.14 45.61 -18.86
C ALA A 60 32.90 46.70 -19.93
N PRO A 61 32.35 47.87 -19.56
CA PRO A 61 32.05 48.97 -20.49
C PRO A 61 33.31 49.65 -21.06
N THR A 62 34.42 49.62 -20.31
CA THR A 62 35.76 50.04 -20.72
C THR A 62 36.77 49.01 -20.20
N ALA A 63 37.89 48.80 -20.92
CA ALA A 63 38.86 47.75 -20.62
C ALA A 63 38.24 46.33 -20.58
N GLY A 64 38.42 45.55 -19.51
CA GLY A 64 37.81 44.21 -19.40
C GLY A 64 38.42 43.13 -20.30
N ASN A 65 37.87 41.92 -20.19
CA ASN A 65 38.26 40.75 -20.98
C ASN A 65 37.25 40.48 -22.09
N ALA A 66 37.74 40.02 -23.24
CA ALA A 66 36.89 39.54 -24.32
C ALA A 66 36.18 38.25 -23.91
N VAL A 67 34.88 38.14 -24.22
CA VAL A 67 34.02 36.99 -23.91
C VAL A 67 33.57 36.33 -25.20
N GLY A 68 34.03 35.11 -25.45
CA GLY A 68 33.76 34.39 -26.70
C GLY A 68 34.66 34.82 -27.86
N ALA A 69 34.44 34.20 -29.03
CA ALA A 69 35.18 34.52 -30.24
C ALA A 69 34.62 35.80 -30.90
N PRO A 70 35.47 36.71 -31.42
CA PRO A 70 35.01 37.82 -32.24
C PRO A 70 34.27 37.35 -33.49
N VAL A 71 33.25 38.09 -33.90
CA VAL A 71 32.59 37.93 -35.20
C VAL A 71 33.20 38.95 -36.15
N SER A 72 33.84 38.48 -37.22
CA SER A 72 34.48 39.34 -38.21
C SER A 72 33.77 39.22 -39.56
N GLU A 73 33.43 40.36 -40.14
CA GLU A 73 32.81 40.53 -41.45
C GLU A 73 33.78 41.33 -42.34
N PRO A 74 34.72 40.66 -43.03
CA PRO A 74 35.67 41.33 -43.91
C PRO A 74 34.96 41.86 -45.16
N ASP A 75 35.43 42.99 -45.69
CA ASP A 75 34.90 43.66 -46.87
C ASP A 75 33.36 43.84 -46.82
N PHE A 76 32.78 44.13 -45.65
CA PHE A 76 31.32 44.24 -45.50
C PHE A 76 30.77 45.48 -46.22
N PRO A 77 29.80 45.35 -47.14
CA PRO A 77 29.28 46.47 -47.91
C PRO A 77 28.41 47.38 -47.04
N ILE A 78 28.75 48.67 -46.99
CA ILE A 78 28.00 49.73 -46.32
C ILE A 78 27.52 50.72 -47.38
N SER A 79 26.22 51.02 -47.35
CA SER A 79 25.56 51.98 -48.24
C SER A 79 24.79 52.98 -47.40
N ASP A 80 24.94 54.27 -47.69
CA ASP A 80 24.37 55.38 -46.93
C ASP A 80 24.65 55.27 -45.41
N GLY A 81 25.86 54.80 -45.08
CA GLY A 81 26.33 54.58 -43.72
C GLY A 81 25.67 53.40 -42.99
N LEU A 82 24.61 52.78 -43.51
CA LEU A 82 23.86 51.77 -42.77
C LEU A 82 24.44 50.37 -42.92
N PHE A 83 24.47 49.63 -41.81
CA PHE A 83 24.78 48.20 -41.79
C PHE A 83 23.89 47.46 -40.80
N SER A 84 23.68 46.17 -41.08
CA SER A 84 22.90 45.25 -40.25
C SER A 84 23.56 43.88 -40.28
N VAL A 85 24.03 43.40 -39.13
CA VAL A 85 24.75 42.13 -39.00
C VAL A 85 24.03 41.24 -38.00
N SER A 86 23.88 39.94 -38.32
CA SER A 86 23.40 38.95 -37.35
C SER A 86 24.59 38.46 -36.53
N LEU A 87 24.59 38.73 -35.23
CA LEU A 87 25.69 38.39 -34.34
C LEU A 87 25.34 37.18 -33.48
N ALA A 88 26.24 36.20 -33.47
CA ALA A 88 26.11 34.97 -32.73
C ALA A 88 27.34 34.74 -31.85
N PHE A 89 27.14 34.66 -30.52
CA PHE A 89 28.21 34.40 -29.55
C PHE A 89 27.90 33.14 -28.72
N PRO A 90 28.18 31.94 -29.23
CA PRO A 90 27.86 30.69 -28.55
C PRO A 90 28.47 30.63 -27.13
N GLY A 91 27.62 30.41 -26.13
CA GLY A 91 28.05 30.24 -24.72
C GLY A 91 28.46 31.52 -23.99
N ALA A 92 28.45 32.69 -24.61
CA ALA A 92 28.85 33.94 -23.97
C ALA A 92 27.85 34.42 -22.90
N PHE A 93 26.55 34.17 -23.11
CA PHE A 93 25.49 34.65 -22.21
C PHE A 93 25.27 33.69 -21.04
N ASN A 94 25.71 34.09 -19.84
CA ASN A 94 25.64 33.27 -18.61
C ASN A 94 25.04 34.00 -17.40
N GLY A 95 24.36 35.13 -17.62
CA GLY A 95 23.78 35.96 -16.56
C GLY A 95 24.64 37.13 -16.09
N THR A 96 25.82 37.34 -16.69
CA THR A 96 26.67 38.54 -16.48
C THR A 96 26.37 39.60 -17.54
N GLN A 97 26.40 40.90 -17.19
CA GLN A 97 26.25 41.99 -18.15
C GLN A 97 27.44 42.02 -19.12
N LEU A 98 27.15 42.01 -20.42
CA LEU A 98 28.17 42.10 -21.48
C LEU A 98 28.04 43.40 -22.28
N TYR A 99 29.13 43.80 -22.91
CA TYR A 99 29.25 45.02 -23.71
C TYR A 99 29.84 44.69 -25.07
N LEU A 100 29.19 45.12 -26.15
CA LEU A 100 29.61 44.92 -27.52
C LEU A 100 30.55 46.05 -27.95
N GLU A 101 31.76 45.69 -28.37
CA GLU A 101 32.70 46.56 -29.08
C GLU A 101 32.59 46.31 -30.58
N VAL A 102 32.55 47.38 -31.35
CA VAL A 102 32.61 47.35 -32.82
C VAL A 102 33.94 47.96 -33.24
N SER A 103 34.68 47.26 -34.08
CA SER A 103 35.92 47.74 -34.69
C SER A 103 35.72 47.87 -36.20
N VAL A 104 36.17 48.99 -36.76
CA VAL A 104 36.11 49.29 -38.21
C VAL A 104 37.53 49.47 -38.70
N GLU A 105 37.95 48.72 -39.72
CA GLU A 105 39.33 48.71 -40.23
C GLU A 105 40.35 48.47 -39.11
N GLY A 106 40.01 47.59 -38.17
CA GLY A 106 40.82 47.27 -36.99
C GLY A 106 40.84 48.34 -35.89
N THR A 107 40.12 49.46 -36.03
CA THR A 107 40.04 50.52 -35.03
C THR A 107 38.80 50.37 -34.15
N PRO A 108 38.93 50.18 -32.82
CA PRO A 108 37.78 50.07 -31.91
C PRO A 108 36.99 51.38 -31.81
N MET A 109 35.66 51.28 -31.89
CA MET A 109 34.73 52.39 -31.71
C MET A 109 34.21 52.39 -30.27
N ALA A 110 34.59 53.41 -29.50
CA ALA A 110 34.08 53.65 -28.15
C ALA A 110 32.94 54.70 -28.16
N PRO A 111 31.99 54.65 -27.21
CA PRO A 111 31.86 53.69 -26.12
C PRO A 111 31.24 52.34 -26.56
N ARG A 112 31.55 51.26 -25.83
CA ARG A 112 30.91 49.96 -26.05
C ARG A 112 29.43 50.01 -25.71
N HIS A 113 28.63 49.25 -26.45
CA HIS A 113 27.18 49.19 -26.24
C HIS A 113 26.81 48.06 -25.28
N ALA A 114 26.08 48.34 -24.20
CA ALA A 114 25.59 47.30 -23.31
C ALA A 114 24.63 46.37 -24.07
N VAL A 115 24.90 45.07 -24.06
CA VAL A 115 23.97 44.10 -24.65
C VAL A 115 22.82 43.95 -23.67
N ALA A 116 21.64 44.43 -24.08
CA ALA A 116 20.43 44.25 -23.30
C ALA A 116 20.17 42.74 -23.11
N THR A 117 19.72 42.36 -21.93
CA THR A 117 19.22 41.01 -21.66
C THR A 117 17.94 40.80 -22.48
N ALA A 118 18.06 40.51 -23.78
CA ALA A 118 16.94 40.05 -24.57
C ALA A 118 16.45 38.71 -23.97
N PRO A 119 15.14 38.49 -23.85
CA PRO A 119 14.57 37.38 -23.11
C PRO A 119 14.70 36.08 -23.92
N VAL A 120 15.91 35.55 -24.03
CA VAL A 120 16.10 34.16 -24.46
C VAL A 120 16.07 33.29 -23.21
N SER A 121 15.06 32.42 -23.09
CA SER A 121 15.03 31.40 -22.06
C SER A 121 16.15 30.39 -22.35
N GLN A 122 17.34 30.64 -21.79
CA GLN A 122 18.53 29.78 -21.93
C GLN A 122 18.25 28.31 -21.52
N PHE A 123 17.14 28.06 -20.83
CA PHE A 123 16.77 26.75 -20.28
C PHE A 123 15.64 26.00 -21.01
N SER A 124 15.07 26.49 -22.12
CA SER A 124 13.97 25.77 -22.79
C SER A 124 14.36 25.24 -24.16
N LEU A 125 15.08 24.10 -24.19
CA LEU A 125 14.96 23.17 -25.32
C LEU A 125 15.24 21.69 -24.98
N SER A 126 15.86 21.33 -23.84
CA SER A 126 15.99 19.90 -23.44
C SER A 126 16.38 19.61 -21.99
N GLY A 127 16.35 20.58 -21.06
CA GLY A 127 16.67 20.32 -19.66
C GLY A 127 15.47 19.74 -18.94
N GLY A 128 15.53 18.48 -18.49
CA GLY A 128 14.56 17.99 -17.51
C GLY A 128 14.46 18.98 -16.33
N ILE A 129 13.29 19.02 -15.68
CA ILE A 129 13.09 19.86 -14.48
C ILE A 129 14.27 19.59 -13.54
N SER A 130 14.98 20.63 -13.13
CA SER A 130 16.15 20.55 -12.27
C SER A 130 16.07 21.60 -11.17
N GLY A 131 16.75 21.36 -10.05
CA GLY A 131 16.68 22.19 -8.86
C GLY A 131 15.89 21.57 -7.71
N PRO A 132 15.79 22.27 -6.57
CA PRO A 132 15.16 21.74 -5.36
C PRO A 132 13.66 21.51 -5.55
N ALA A 133 13.17 20.37 -5.06
CA ALA A 133 11.74 20.12 -4.94
C ALA A 133 11.14 20.87 -3.74
N GLY A 134 9.84 21.17 -3.79
CA GLY A 134 9.13 21.91 -2.75
C GLY A 134 7.84 21.23 -2.31
N GLY A 135 7.20 21.78 -1.27
CA GLY A 135 5.93 21.30 -0.74
C GLY A 135 6.04 19.92 -0.08
N ALA A 136 5.22 18.97 -0.53
CA ALA A 136 5.17 17.59 -0.02
C ALA A 136 6.35 16.71 -0.48
N LEU A 137 7.28 17.28 -1.25
CA LEU A 137 8.42 16.59 -1.84
C LEU A 137 9.73 17.06 -1.21
N THR A 138 10.70 16.15 -1.10
CA THR A 138 12.10 16.45 -0.75
C THR A 138 13.05 16.03 -1.86
N GLY A 139 14.28 16.55 -1.82
CA GLY A 139 15.33 16.25 -2.80
C GLY A 139 15.33 17.21 -3.99
N SER A 140 15.70 16.71 -5.16
CA SER A 140 15.84 17.52 -6.38
C SER A 140 15.20 16.80 -7.57
N TYR A 141 14.68 17.60 -8.49
CA TYR A 141 14.15 17.10 -9.75
C TYR A 141 15.26 16.46 -10.60
N PRO A 142 14.93 15.44 -11.42
CA PRO A 142 13.58 14.99 -11.78
C PRO A 142 12.95 13.97 -10.83
N ASN A 143 13.69 13.42 -9.86
CA ASN A 143 13.25 12.30 -9.02
C ASN A 143 13.19 12.69 -7.53
N PRO A 144 12.33 13.64 -7.12
CA PRO A 144 12.14 13.92 -5.72
C PRO A 144 11.41 12.78 -5.01
N SER A 145 11.56 12.72 -3.69
CA SER A 145 10.87 11.76 -2.82
C SER A 145 9.72 12.43 -2.09
N ILE A 146 8.71 11.66 -1.67
CA ILE A 146 7.70 12.16 -0.74
C ILE A 146 8.37 12.46 0.60
N ALA A 147 8.11 13.64 1.15
CA ALA A 147 8.65 14.05 2.44
C ALA A 147 8.07 13.20 3.59
N ALA A 148 8.84 13.04 4.66
CA ALA A 148 8.36 12.35 5.86
C ALA A 148 7.07 13.02 6.37
N SER A 149 6.07 12.20 6.70
CA SER A 149 4.75 12.66 7.16
C SER A 149 3.96 13.55 6.18
N ALA A 150 4.37 13.67 4.92
CA ALA A 150 3.65 14.46 3.93
C ALA A 150 2.29 13.86 3.56
N VAL A 151 2.13 12.54 3.68
CA VAL A 151 0.86 11.84 3.44
C VAL A 151 0.05 11.82 4.74
N GLY A 152 -0.73 12.87 4.96
CA GLY A 152 -1.70 12.95 6.06
C GLY A 152 -3.08 12.34 5.71
N THR A 153 -4.05 12.51 6.61
CA THR A 153 -5.41 11.95 6.45
C THR A 153 -6.16 12.52 5.24
N THR A 154 -5.90 13.76 4.85
CA THR A 154 -6.52 14.41 3.68
C THR A 154 -5.84 14.05 2.36
N ALA A 155 -4.61 13.54 2.41
CA ALA A 155 -3.86 13.13 1.22
C ALA A 155 -4.32 11.76 0.69
N LEU A 156 -5.07 11.00 1.48
CA LEU A 156 -5.65 9.72 1.09
C LEU A 156 -7.16 9.89 0.90
N ALA A 157 -7.62 9.71 -0.34
CA ALA A 157 -9.05 9.65 -0.62
C ALA A 157 -9.70 8.44 0.10
N PRO A 158 -11.01 8.47 0.35
CA PRO A 158 -11.74 7.30 0.86
C PRO A 158 -11.46 6.07 0.00
N SER A 159 -11.21 4.92 0.64
CA SER A 159 -10.86 3.64 -0.01
C SER A 159 -9.57 3.64 -0.85
N ALA A 160 -8.72 4.67 -0.74
CA ALA A 160 -7.46 4.71 -1.49
C ALA A 160 -6.49 3.57 -1.09
N VAL A 161 -6.59 3.05 0.14
CA VAL A 161 -5.81 1.91 0.63
C VAL A 161 -6.71 0.67 0.63
N SER A 162 -6.62 -0.12 -0.44
CA SER A 162 -7.30 -1.41 -0.60
C SER A 162 -6.49 -2.55 0.02
N SER A 163 -7.11 -3.72 0.20
CA SER A 163 -6.42 -4.93 0.67
C SER A 163 -5.21 -5.30 -0.20
N THR A 164 -5.26 -5.09 -1.52
CA THR A 164 -4.13 -5.32 -2.44
C THR A 164 -2.94 -4.39 -2.24
N LYS A 165 -3.13 -3.24 -1.59
CA LYS A 165 -2.07 -2.29 -1.24
C LYS A 165 -1.46 -2.56 0.14
N LEU A 166 -2.08 -3.46 0.93
CA LEU A 166 -1.59 -3.88 2.23
C LEU A 166 -0.87 -5.23 2.10
N ALA A 167 0.41 -5.26 2.43
CA ALA A 167 1.15 -6.51 2.52
C ALA A 167 0.61 -7.38 3.67
N ALA A 168 0.82 -8.70 3.59
CA ALA A 168 0.47 -9.62 4.66
C ALA A 168 1.17 -9.19 5.98
N GLY A 169 0.41 -9.12 7.07
CA GLY A 169 0.90 -8.67 8.37
C GLY A 169 1.16 -7.16 8.48
N ALA A 170 0.83 -6.35 7.47
CA ALA A 170 1.01 -4.90 7.53
C ALA A 170 0.17 -4.25 8.64
N VAL A 171 -1.00 -4.80 8.96
CA VAL A 171 -1.85 -4.39 10.08
C VAL A 171 -1.60 -5.34 11.25
N THR A 172 -0.84 -4.88 12.23
CA THR A 172 -0.55 -5.62 13.47
C THR A 172 -1.53 -5.23 14.57
N ASN A 173 -1.60 -6.01 15.65
CA ASN A 173 -2.48 -5.71 16.80
C ASN A 173 -2.29 -4.29 17.34
N SER A 174 -1.05 -3.78 17.37
CA SER A 174 -0.75 -2.42 17.83
C SER A 174 -1.29 -1.30 16.92
N LYS A 175 -1.69 -1.63 15.68
CA LYS A 175 -2.28 -0.70 14.71
C LYS A 175 -3.82 -0.73 14.74
N ILE A 176 -4.41 -1.69 15.45
CA ILE A 176 -5.84 -1.80 15.68
C ILE A 176 -6.12 -1.18 17.04
N LEU A 177 -6.94 -0.12 17.07
CA LEU A 177 -7.33 0.52 18.32
C LEU A 177 -8.28 -0.36 19.11
N ASP A 178 -8.33 -0.17 20.43
CA ASP A 178 -9.29 -0.86 21.27
C ASP A 178 -10.73 -0.51 20.84
N GLY A 179 -11.59 -1.54 20.73
CA GLY A 179 -12.96 -1.40 20.22
C GLY A 179 -13.10 -1.14 18.72
N ALA A 180 -12.01 -1.09 17.93
CA ALA A 180 -12.09 -0.79 16.50
C ALA A 180 -12.75 -1.89 15.64
N VAL A 181 -12.80 -3.13 16.16
CA VAL A 181 -13.44 -4.26 15.50
C VAL A 181 -14.85 -4.40 16.06
N GLU A 182 -15.83 -3.94 15.28
CA GLU A 182 -17.26 -4.06 15.59
C GLU A 182 -17.84 -5.37 15.02
N SER A 183 -19.06 -5.74 15.41
CA SER A 183 -19.71 -6.97 14.95
C SER A 183 -19.77 -7.06 13.41
N ASP A 184 -20.11 -5.96 12.74
CA ASP A 184 -20.19 -5.91 11.26
C ASP A 184 -18.82 -6.05 10.58
N SER A 185 -17.72 -5.90 11.33
CA SER A 185 -16.35 -6.13 10.83
C SER A 185 -15.98 -7.61 10.82
N ILE A 186 -16.75 -8.46 11.50
CA ILE A 186 -16.53 -9.90 11.60
C ILE A 186 -17.59 -10.62 10.78
N LEU A 187 -17.17 -11.41 9.80
CA LEU A 187 -18.10 -12.21 9.02
C LEU A 187 -18.75 -13.28 9.92
N ASP A 188 -20.07 -13.44 9.83
CA ASP A 188 -20.80 -14.45 10.59
C ASP A 188 -20.24 -15.86 10.38
N GLY A 189 -19.98 -16.56 11.50
CA GLY A 189 -19.42 -17.91 11.49
C GLY A 189 -17.94 -18.01 11.13
N SER A 190 -17.23 -16.90 10.88
CA SER A 190 -15.81 -16.93 10.51
C SER A 190 -14.86 -17.25 11.66
N ILE A 191 -15.29 -17.05 12.91
CA ILE A 191 -14.49 -17.34 14.10
C ILE A 191 -14.50 -18.85 14.36
N ALA A 192 -13.38 -19.51 14.06
CA ALA A 192 -13.18 -20.92 14.30
C ALA A 192 -12.77 -21.19 15.76
N THR A 193 -12.79 -22.45 16.18
CA THR A 193 -12.37 -22.85 17.53
C THR A 193 -10.93 -22.47 17.83
N ASP A 194 -10.05 -22.53 16.83
CA ASP A 194 -8.62 -22.23 16.98
C ASP A 194 -8.35 -20.72 17.17
N ASP A 195 -9.29 -19.87 16.74
CA ASP A 195 -9.22 -18.42 16.95
C ASP A 195 -9.59 -18.03 18.40
N ILE A 196 -10.25 -18.92 19.13
CA ILE A 196 -10.65 -18.73 20.53
C ILE A 196 -9.67 -19.45 21.45
N ALA A 197 -8.79 -18.68 22.10
CA ALA A 197 -7.86 -19.24 23.06
C ALA A 197 -8.57 -19.99 24.21
N THR A 198 -7.94 -21.05 24.73
CA THR A 198 -8.45 -21.80 25.89
C THR A 198 -8.73 -20.86 27.06
N GLY A 199 -9.97 -20.91 27.59
CA GLY A 199 -10.42 -20.06 28.69
C GLY A 199 -10.78 -18.62 28.29
N ALA A 200 -10.71 -18.26 27.01
CA ALA A 200 -11.08 -16.92 26.53
C ALA A 200 -12.56 -16.60 26.80
N VAL A 201 -13.46 -17.60 26.73
CA VAL A 201 -14.88 -17.45 27.09
C VAL A 201 -15.03 -17.74 28.59
N THR A 202 -14.96 -16.69 29.40
CA THR A 202 -15.13 -16.77 30.85
C THR A 202 -16.61 -16.73 31.24
N LYS A 203 -16.92 -17.08 32.50
CA LYS A 203 -18.29 -16.99 33.04
C LYS A 203 -18.93 -15.61 32.79
N ALA A 204 -18.17 -14.53 32.99
CA ALA A 204 -18.67 -13.17 32.80
C ALA A 204 -19.00 -12.83 31.32
N LYS A 205 -18.43 -13.57 30.36
CA LYS A 205 -18.71 -13.40 28.93
C LYS A 205 -19.95 -14.19 28.46
N ILE A 206 -20.46 -15.10 29.29
CA ILE A 206 -21.68 -15.84 29.02
C ILE A 206 -22.79 -15.18 29.82
N ALA A 207 -23.72 -14.51 29.14
CA ALA A 207 -24.88 -13.94 29.82
C ALA A 207 -25.73 -15.02 30.49
N ASP A 208 -26.42 -14.66 31.56
CA ASP A 208 -27.31 -15.58 32.27
C ASP A 208 -28.36 -16.18 31.32
N ASN A 209 -28.68 -17.45 31.55
CA ASN A 209 -29.62 -18.24 30.75
C ASN A 209 -29.21 -18.49 29.28
N ASN A 210 -28.02 -18.07 28.83
CA ASN A 210 -27.61 -18.34 27.45
C ASN A 210 -27.28 -19.81 27.20
N ILE A 211 -26.82 -20.57 28.19
CA ILE A 211 -26.61 -22.02 28.04
C ILE A 211 -27.95 -22.72 28.31
N THR A 212 -28.77 -22.81 27.28
CA THR A 212 -30.04 -23.54 27.30
C THR A 212 -29.82 -25.04 27.09
N ARG A 213 -30.84 -25.85 27.33
CA ARG A 213 -30.79 -27.32 27.17
C ARG A 213 -30.18 -27.74 25.84
N ASP A 214 -30.54 -27.09 24.73
CA ASP A 214 -30.09 -27.49 23.40
C ASP A 214 -28.57 -27.29 23.20
N LYS A 215 -27.91 -26.56 24.10
CA LYS A 215 -26.46 -26.34 24.13
C LYS A 215 -25.73 -27.32 25.06
N ILE A 216 -26.45 -28.16 25.80
CA ILE A 216 -25.91 -29.20 26.67
C ILE A 216 -26.21 -30.55 26.02
N ALA A 217 -25.18 -31.37 25.84
CA ALA A 217 -25.36 -32.70 25.28
C ALA A 217 -26.06 -33.64 26.27
N GLY A 218 -27.07 -34.37 25.80
CA GLY A 218 -27.79 -35.40 26.55
C GLY A 218 -29.25 -35.47 26.13
N GLY A 219 -29.99 -36.38 26.76
CA GLY A 219 -31.43 -36.57 26.59
C GLY A 219 -32.27 -35.92 27.69
N TYR A 220 -33.55 -35.68 27.36
CA TYR A 220 -34.52 -35.12 28.29
C TYR A 220 -35.89 -35.77 28.09
N SER A 221 -36.57 -36.07 29.20
CA SER A 221 -37.94 -36.59 29.20
C SER A 221 -38.78 -35.84 30.23
N ASN A 222 -39.95 -35.39 29.77
CA ASN A 222 -41.00 -34.77 30.56
C ASN A 222 -42.26 -35.62 30.36
N GLY A 223 -42.61 -36.40 31.36
CA GLY A 223 -43.70 -37.36 31.23
C GLY A 223 -44.07 -37.98 32.56
N ALA A 224 -44.84 -39.06 32.51
CA ALA A 224 -45.22 -39.81 33.69
C ALA A 224 -44.70 -41.24 33.63
N ILE A 225 -44.44 -41.80 34.80
CA ILE A 225 -44.10 -43.21 34.96
C ILE A 225 -45.09 -43.88 35.90
N SER A 226 -45.23 -45.19 35.75
CA SER A 226 -46.00 -46.04 36.65
C SER A 226 -45.18 -47.23 37.06
N ILE A 227 -44.99 -47.37 38.37
CA ILE A 227 -44.14 -48.38 38.98
C ILE A 227 -44.99 -49.18 39.97
N ASN A 228 -44.85 -50.49 39.92
CA ASN A 228 -45.45 -51.41 40.89
C ASN A 228 -44.35 -52.25 41.52
N VAL A 229 -44.19 -52.20 42.85
CA VAL A 229 -43.16 -52.94 43.58
C VAL A 229 -43.81 -53.75 44.69
N SER A 230 -43.45 -55.03 44.77
CA SER A 230 -43.89 -55.93 45.84
C SER A 230 -43.46 -55.44 47.23
N ALA A 231 -44.03 -56.03 48.28
CA ALA A 231 -43.63 -55.73 49.66
C ALA A 231 -42.15 -56.06 49.88
N ASN A 232 -41.41 -55.15 50.54
CA ASN A 232 -40.00 -55.30 50.91
C ASN A 232 -39.10 -55.71 49.73
N ASP A 233 -39.28 -55.05 48.58
CA ASP A 233 -38.61 -55.40 47.33
C ASP A 233 -38.08 -54.15 46.60
N CYS A 234 -37.09 -54.35 45.73
CA CYS A 234 -36.46 -53.32 44.91
C CYS A 234 -36.30 -53.82 43.47
N ASN A 235 -36.88 -53.11 42.52
CA ASN A 235 -36.80 -53.46 41.10
C ASN A 235 -36.23 -52.31 40.28
N ASP A 236 -35.54 -52.66 39.21
CA ASP A 236 -35.02 -51.69 38.26
C ASP A 236 -36.00 -51.49 37.10
N TYR A 237 -36.25 -50.23 36.75
CA TYR A 237 -37.17 -49.85 35.69
C TYR A 237 -36.44 -49.02 34.65
N ASN A 238 -36.73 -49.32 33.39
CA ASN A 238 -36.23 -48.55 32.26
C ASN A 238 -37.22 -47.42 31.95
N ILE A 239 -36.70 -46.20 31.85
CA ILE A 239 -37.40 -45.02 31.39
C ILE A 239 -36.81 -44.65 30.04
N THR A 240 -37.68 -44.45 29.04
CA THR A 240 -37.26 -43.94 27.75
C THR A 240 -36.99 -42.44 27.85
N VAL A 241 -35.75 -42.04 27.59
CA VAL A 241 -35.27 -40.66 27.61
C VAL A 241 -34.55 -40.40 26.29
N PRO A 242 -35.25 -39.91 25.26
CA PRO A 242 -34.66 -39.66 23.95
C PRO A 242 -33.41 -38.78 24.04
N GLY A 243 -32.34 -39.20 23.39
CA GLY A 243 -31.03 -38.53 23.38
C GLY A 243 -30.08 -38.98 24.49
N ALA A 244 -30.52 -39.81 25.45
CA ALA A 244 -29.63 -40.37 26.46
C ALA A 244 -28.66 -41.37 25.83
N GLN A 245 -27.40 -41.34 26.23
CA GLN A 245 -26.36 -42.29 25.83
C GLN A 245 -25.81 -43.06 27.03
N THR A 246 -25.21 -44.22 26.78
CA THR A 246 -24.60 -45.03 27.85
C THR A 246 -23.63 -44.21 28.69
N ASN A 247 -23.75 -44.32 30.01
CA ASN A 247 -22.98 -43.59 31.03
C ASN A 247 -23.27 -42.10 31.21
N ASP A 248 -24.26 -41.53 30.53
CA ASP A 248 -24.70 -40.17 30.85
C ASP A 248 -25.08 -40.05 32.34
N LEU A 249 -24.79 -38.88 32.91
CA LEU A 249 -25.19 -38.53 34.27
C LEU A 249 -26.70 -38.29 34.29
N VAL A 250 -27.43 -38.97 35.17
CA VAL A 250 -28.89 -38.90 35.25
C VAL A 250 -29.32 -37.98 36.40
N PHE A 251 -30.12 -36.99 36.07
CA PHE A 251 -30.87 -36.17 37.00
C PHE A 251 -32.34 -36.57 36.92
N PHE A 252 -32.89 -37.06 38.02
CA PHE A 252 -34.29 -37.44 38.14
C PHE A 252 -34.95 -36.57 39.20
N ASN A 253 -36.13 -36.06 38.91
CA ASN A 253 -36.94 -35.36 39.90
C ASN A 253 -38.43 -35.60 39.64
N LEU A 254 -39.24 -35.54 40.70
CA LEU A 254 -40.69 -35.50 40.56
C LEU A 254 -41.12 -34.09 40.15
N GLN A 255 -42.19 -33.99 39.36
CA GLN A 255 -42.78 -32.70 39.06
C GLN A 255 -43.54 -32.14 40.28
N SER A 256 -43.76 -30.83 40.28
CA SER A 256 -44.60 -30.18 41.30
C SER A 256 -45.96 -30.86 41.40
N GLY A 257 -46.38 -31.17 42.63
CA GLY A 257 -47.65 -31.86 42.92
C GLY A 257 -47.60 -33.39 42.81
N SER A 258 -46.49 -33.99 42.36
CA SER A 258 -46.29 -35.44 42.43
C SER A 258 -45.64 -35.84 43.74
N SER A 259 -46.13 -36.93 44.35
CA SER A 259 -45.54 -37.52 45.55
C SER A 259 -45.42 -39.03 45.41
N LEU A 260 -44.44 -39.60 46.09
CA LEU A 260 -44.34 -41.06 46.22
C LEU A 260 -45.31 -41.54 47.30
N PRO A 261 -45.90 -42.74 47.13
CA PRO A 261 -46.55 -43.43 48.23
C PRO A 261 -45.62 -43.59 49.43
N ALA A 262 -46.18 -43.69 50.63
CA ALA A 262 -45.40 -43.90 51.84
C ALA A 262 -44.53 -45.17 51.71
N ASN A 263 -43.31 -45.09 52.24
CA ASN A 263 -42.31 -46.17 52.19
C ASN A 263 -41.80 -46.54 50.78
N MET A 264 -42.07 -45.74 49.75
CA MET A 264 -41.42 -45.88 48.45
C MET A 264 -40.23 -44.94 48.29
N LEU A 265 -39.17 -45.44 47.65
CA LEU A 265 -37.98 -44.69 47.26
C LEU A 265 -37.69 -44.94 45.79
N ILE A 266 -37.37 -43.88 45.03
CA ILE A 266 -36.82 -43.98 43.68
C ILE A 266 -35.44 -43.33 43.68
N GLN A 267 -34.46 -44.03 43.11
CA GLN A 267 -33.13 -43.47 42.84
C GLN A 267 -32.79 -43.62 41.36
N PRO A 268 -32.23 -42.57 40.72
CA PRO A 268 -31.69 -42.72 39.38
C PRO A 268 -30.46 -43.63 39.42
N LEU A 269 -30.34 -44.49 38.42
CA LEU A 269 -29.10 -45.19 38.10
C LEU A 269 -28.45 -44.45 36.92
N ARG A 270 -27.66 -45.15 36.10
CA ARG A 270 -27.04 -44.57 34.89
C ARG A 270 -27.95 -44.77 33.68
N ALA A 271 -27.68 -44.03 32.61
CA ALA A 271 -28.14 -44.42 31.28
C ALA A 271 -27.42 -45.71 30.85
N THR A 272 -28.19 -46.78 30.64
CA THR A 272 -27.66 -48.14 30.41
C THR A 272 -27.55 -48.47 28.92
N ALA A 273 -28.32 -47.79 28.07
CA ALA A 273 -28.31 -47.91 26.62
C ALA A 273 -28.80 -46.60 25.98
N ALA A 274 -28.73 -46.52 24.66
CA ALA A 274 -29.33 -45.42 23.90
C ALA A 274 -30.81 -45.25 24.27
N ASP A 275 -31.20 -43.99 24.47
CA ASP A 275 -32.55 -43.56 24.83
C ASP A 275 -33.11 -44.19 26.12
N THR A 276 -32.28 -44.82 26.94
CA THR A 276 -32.74 -45.60 28.10
C THR A 276 -31.99 -45.22 29.37
N VAL A 277 -32.76 -44.71 30.34
CA VAL A 277 -32.31 -44.45 31.70
C VAL A 277 -32.88 -45.53 32.61
N GLN A 278 -32.04 -46.13 33.44
CA GLN A 278 -32.53 -47.03 34.47
C GLN A 278 -32.73 -46.26 35.78
N ILE A 279 -33.81 -46.58 36.48
CA ILE A 279 -34.05 -46.15 37.86
C ILE A 279 -34.25 -47.39 38.72
N ARG A 280 -33.94 -47.30 40.01
CA ARG A 280 -34.32 -48.32 40.98
C ARG A 280 -35.43 -47.80 41.85
N ALA A 281 -36.54 -48.53 41.90
CA ALA A 281 -37.64 -48.25 42.81
C ALA A 281 -37.73 -49.34 43.86
N CYS A 282 -37.77 -48.91 45.12
CA CYS A 282 -37.84 -49.78 46.28
C CYS A 282 -39.12 -49.49 47.07
N ASN A 283 -39.79 -50.54 47.49
CA ASN A 283 -40.86 -50.47 48.49
C ASN A 283 -40.33 -51.06 49.79
N LEU A 284 -40.12 -50.20 50.77
CA LEU A 284 -39.61 -50.54 52.09
C LEU A 284 -40.74 -50.94 53.06
N GLY A 285 -41.99 -50.92 52.59
CA GLY A 285 -43.16 -51.36 53.34
C GLY A 285 -43.43 -52.86 53.20
N ASN A 286 -44.38 -53.35 53.99
CA ASN A 286 -44.79 -54.76 54.04
C ASN A 286 -46.03 -55.08 53.17
N VAL A 287 -46.51 -54.13 52.37
CA VAL A 287 -47.63 -54.30 51.42
C VAL A 287 -47.15 -53.83 50.05
N ALA A 288 -47.53 -54.51 48.97
CA ALA A 288 -47.22 -54.08 47.61
C ALA A 288 -47.74 -52.66 47.35
N GLN A 289 -46.95 -51.85 46.65
CA GLN A 289 -47.25 -50.44 46.37
C GLN A 289 -47.20 -50.15 44.88
N SER A 290 -48.02 -49.18 44.46
CA SER A 290 -48.01 -48.61 43.13
C SER A 290 -47.86 -47.11 43.23
N THR A 291 -47.04 -46.51 42.37
CA THR A 291 -47.01 -45.05 42.24
C THR A 291 -48.26 -44.51 41.54
N GLY A 292 -49.05 -45.34 40.87
CA GLY A 292 -49.98 -44.85 39.84
C GLY A 292 -49.20 -44.11 38.75
N SER A 293 -49.82 -43.13 38.09
CA SER A 293 -49.13 -42.25 37.14
C SER A 293 -48.56 -41.03 37.87
N ILE A 294 -47.24 -41.00 38.08
CA ILE A 294 -46.55 -39.84 38.68
C ILE A 294 -45.77 -39.09 37.60
N ALA A 295 -45.86 -37.77 37.62
CA ALA A 295 -45.16 -36.93 36.66
C ALA A 295 -43.70 -36.70 37.10
N ILE A 296 -42.77 -36.81 36.16
CA ILE A 296 -41.32 -36.76 36.40
C ILE A 296 -40.61 -35.86 35.41
N TYR A 297 -39.42 -35.40 35.81
CA TYR A 297 -38.39 -34.87 34.93
C TYR A 297 -37.20 -35.80 34.96
N VAL A 298 -36.73 -36.20 33.78
CA VAL A 298 -35.44 -36.87 33.63
C VAL A 298 -34.59 -36.07 32.66
N LEU A 299 -33.41 -35.69 33.11
CA LEU A 299 -32.38 -35.06 32.31
C LEU A 299 -31.15 -35.93 32.37
N THR A 300 -30.48 -36.07 31.23
CA THR A 300 -29.17 -36.71 31.14
C THR A 300 -28.15 -35.71 30.62
N MET A 301 -26.89 -35.81 31.08
CA MET A 301 -25.80 -34.93 30.68
C MET A 301 -24.55 -35.76 30.35
N ARG A 302 -23.85 -35.35 29.28
CA ARG A 302 -22.62 -35.94 28.77
C ARG A 302 -21.45 -34.97 28.90
#